data_AF-A0A2E5E268-F1
#
_entry.id   AF-A0A2E5E268-F1
#
_cell.length_a   1.000
_cell.length_b   1.000
_cell.length_c   1.000
_cell.angle_alpha   90.00
_cell.angle_beta   90.00
_cell.angle_gamma   90.00
#
_symmetry.space_group_name_H-M   'P 1'
#
loop_
_entity.id
_entity.type
_entity.pdbx_description
1 polymer ?
#
loop_
_entity_poly.entity_id
_entity_poly.type
_entity_poly.pdbx_seq_one_letter_code
_entity_poly.pdbx_strand_id
1 'polypeptide(L)'
;MVIGPRKLFRRTRRWHQRLNYHSARRPRTTWTARVDIALVLTGLLAVLTTYVLQATIERTRETRVLDFHAVSGGDLILLQRLGSDSQVRNTVHVQLETVNAGWPLGTAIVYKAPSIAWSLPDFEYEIEPLSQKLTVMNSDMALASSVNTALANWNDPFINRFADGRSIDVSYLIFLIMTGITWILLWIISLPILAAIGVGEDVAKGVTQIKKSRRRQKNQCPRCGYDLQGLEFAAACPECGDLLQ
;
A
#
# COMPACT_ATOMS: atom_id res chain seq x y z
N MET A 1 -37.52 -7.73 -41.21
CA MET A 1 -37.35 -8.99 -40.45
C MET A 1 -36.80 -8.65 -39.07
N VAL A 2 -37.65 -8.58 -38.03
CA VAL A 2 -37.24 -8.15 -36.68
C VAL A 2 -36.76 -9.38 -35.89
N ILE A 3 -35.48 -9.44 -35.56
CA ILE A 3 -34.91 -10.52 -34.76
C ILE A 3 -35.28 -10.27 -33.29
N GLY A 4 -36.22 -11.06 -32.76
CA GLY A 4 -36.67 -10.90 -31.37
C GLY A 4 -35.55 -11.10 -30.33
N PRO A 5 -35.60 -10.39 -29.19
CA PRO A 5 -34.53 -10.30 -28.19
C PRO A 5 -34.08 -11.64 -27.61
N ARG A 6 -34.99 -12.64 -27.59
CA ARG A 6 -34.67 -14.02 -27.16
C ARG A 6 -33.68 -14.74 -28.08
N LYS A 7 -33.65 -14.42 -29.38
CA LYS A 7 -32.67 -15.02 -30.32
C LYS A 7 -31.28 -14.42 -30.13
N LEU A 8 -31.18 -13.14 -29.78
CA LEU A 8 -29.91 -12.48 -29.50
C LEU A 8 -29.23 -13.08 -28.26
N PHE A 9 -30.01 -13.28 -27.19
CA PHE A 9 -29.52 -13.84 -25.92
C PHE A 9 -29.01 -15.29 -26.05
N ARG A 10 -29.67 -16.11 -26.88
CA ARG A 10 -29.19 -17.47 -27.17
C ARG A 10 -27.90 -17.47 -27.98
N ARG A 11 -27.71 -16.49 -28.86
CA ARG A 11 -26.51 -16.36 -29.70
C ARG A 11 -25.30 -15.92 -28.88
N THR A 12 -25.47 -14.94 -28.00
CA THR A 12 -24.41 -14.49 -27.07
C THR A 12 -24.02 -15.58 -26.07
N ARG A 13 -24.99 -16.33 -25.52
CA ARG A 13 -24.70 -17.48 -24.64
C ARG A 13 -23.86 -18.56 -25.33
N ARG A 14 -24.20 -18.94 -26.57
CA ARG A 14 -23.43 -19.93 -27.35
C ARG A 14 -22.03 -19.42 -27.69
N TRP A 15 -21.88 -18.13 -27.96
CA TRP A 15 -20.59 -17.51 -28.22
C TRP A 15 -19.69 -17.51 -26.96
N HIS A 16 -20.24 -17.15 -25.80
CA HIS A 16 -19.53 -17.26 -24.51
C HIS A 16 -19.13 -18.69 -24.16
N GLN A 17 -19.99 -19.68 -24.44
CA GLN A 17 -19.64 -21.09 -24.22
C GLN A 17 -18.49 -21.56 -25.12
N ARG A 18 -18.40 -21.08 -26.36
CA ARG A 18 -17.27 -21.38 -27.25
C ARG A 18 -15.97 -20.72 -26.78
N LEU A 19 -16.06 -19.50 -26.26
CA LEU A 19 -14.89 -18.83 -25.66
C LEU A 19 -14.37 -19.59 -24.43
N ASN A 20 -15.26 -20.00 -23.53
CA ASN A 20 -14.88 -20.81 -22.35
C ASN A 20 -14.32 -22.18 -22.75
N TYR A 21 -14.81 -22.80 -23.82
CA TYR A 21 -14.31 -24.10 -24.27
C TYR A 21 -12.89 -24.03 -24.84
N HIS A 22 -12.54 -22.95 -25.55
CA HIS A 22 -11.20 -22.77 -26.12
C HIS A 22 -10.17 -22.17 -25.14
N SER A 23 -10.61 -21.45 -24.10
CA SER A 23 -9.70 -20.92 -23.07
C SER A 23 -9.38 -21.94 -21.97
N ALA A 24 -10.31 -22.85 -21.62
CA ALA A 24 -10.16 -23.73 -20.46
C ALA A 24 -9.28 -24.98 -20.69
N ARG A 25 -8.97 -25.36 -21.93
CA ARG A 25 -8.23 -26.61 -22.24
C ARG A 25 -6.84 -26.43 -22.84
N ARG A 26 -6.31 -25.21 -22.94
CA ARG A 26 -4.89 -25.08 -23.30
C ARG A 26 -4.06 -25.63 -22.14
N PRO A 27 -3.16 -26.61 -22.36
CA PRO A 27 -2.28 -27.07 -21.30
C PRO A 27 -1.52 -25.84 -20.79
N ARG A 28 -1.71 -25.53 -19.50
CA ARG A 28 -0.98 -24.43 -18.85
C ARG A 28 0.50 -24.74 -18.96
N THR A 29 1.21 -23.94 -19.74
CA THR A 29 2.66 -24.04 -19.79
C THR A 29 3.22 -23.54 -18.47
N THR A 30 4.41 -24.01 -18.09
CA THR A 30 5.13 -23.50 -16.91
C THR A 30 5.28 -21.98 -16.94
N TRP A 31 5.39 -21.41 -18.14
CA TRP A 31 5.39 -19.97 -18.37
C TRP A 31 4.10 -19.29 -17.88
N THR A 32 2.92 -19.78 -18.29
CA THR A 32 1.64 -19.19 -17.85
C THR A 32 1.46 -19.23 -16.33
N ALA A 33 1.85 -20.34 -15.69
CA ALA A 33 1.79 -20.44 -14.23
C ALA A 33 2.69 -19.41 -13.52
N ARG A 34 3.88 -19.13 -14.07
CA ARG A 34 4.79 -18.12 -13.52
C ARG A 34 4.27 -16.71 -13.69
N VAL A 35 3.68 -16.39 -14.84
CA VAL A 35 3.06 -15.08 -15.08
C VAL A 35 1.89 -14.86 -14.12
N ASP A 36 1.05 -15.88 -13.91
CA ASP A 36 -0.06 -15.83 -12.95
C ASP A 36 0.45 -15.58 -11.51
N ILE A 37 1.48 -16.32 -11.08
CA ILE A 37 2.09 -16.14 -9.75
C ILE A 37 2.70 -14.74 -9.61
N ALA A 38 3.45 -14.27 -10.61
CA ALA A 38 4.07 -12.96 -10.59
C ALA A 38 3.02 -11.85 -10.49
N LEU A 39 1.91 -11.95 -11.22
CA LEU A 39 0.81 -10.99 -11.17
C LEU A 39 0.19 -10.87 -9.76
N VAL A 40 0.00 -12.00 -9.07
CA VAL A 40 -0.52 -12.03 -7.69
C VAL A 40 0.50 -11.45 -6.71
N LEU A 41 1.77 -11.84 -6.83
CA LEU A 41 2.84 -11.34 -5.97
C LEU A 41 3.05 -9.84 -6.11
N THR A 42 3.01 -9.29 -7.33
CA THR A 42 3.10 -7.83 -7.52
C THR A 42 1.90 -7.09 -6.93
N GLY A 43 0.71 -7.71 -6.92
CA GLY A 43 -0.48 -7.14 -6.27
C GLY A 43 -0.32 -7.04 -4.76
N LEU A 44 0.15 -8.12 -4.10
CA LEU A 44 0.46 -8.10 -2.66
C LEU A 44 1.55 -7.09 -2.31
N LEU A 45 2.61 -7.04 -3.13
CA LEU A 45 3.70 -6.10 -2.95
C LEU A 45 3.21 -4.64 -3.11
N ALA A 46 2.32 -4.37 -4.05
CA ALA A 46 1.74 -3.04 -4.24
C ALA A 46 0.99 -2.57 -2.98
N VAL A 47 0.09 -3.41 -2.42
CA VAL A 47 -0.63 -3.09 -1.18
C VAL A 47 0.34 -2.78 -0.05
N LEU A 48 1.36 -3.62 0.13
CA LEU A 48 2.38 -3.43 1.17
C LEU A 48 3.14 -2.11 0.99
N THR A 49 3.60 -1.83 -0.24
CA THR A 49 4.34 -0.60 -0.53
C THR A 49 3.49 0.65 -0.32
N THR A 50 2.22 0.65 -0.75
CA THR A 50 1.30 1.79 -0.53
C THR A 50 1.04 1.99 0.96
N TYR A 51 0.86 0.91 1.72
CA TYR A 51 0.71 0.98 3.18
C TYR A 51 1.95 1.58 3.86
N VAL A 52 3.15 1.11 3.50
CA VAL A 52 4.41 1.64 4.06
C VAL A 52 4.61 3.11 3.68
N LEU A 53 4.32 3.51 2.43
CA LEU A 53 4.41 4.90 2.01
C LEU A 53 3.43 5.80 2.76
N GLN A 54 2.22 5.31 3.04
CA GLN A 54 1.23 6.00 3.89
C GLN A 54 1.74 6.17 5.32
N ALA A 55 2.41 5.17 5.90
CA ALA A 55 2.90 5.23 7.27
C ALA A 55 4.18 6.07 7.45
N THR A 56 4.98 6.23 6.40
CA THR A 56 6.33 6.85 6.49
C THR A 56 6.39 8.29 6.00
N ILE A 57 5.53 8.70 5.06
CA ILE A 57 5.61 10.01 4.44
C ILE A 57 4.47 10.88 4.98
N GLU A 58 4.85 11.83 5.82
CA GLU A 58 3.97 12.84 6.41
C GLU A 58 4.35 14.23 5.86
N ARG A 59 3.36 14.98 5.35
CA ARG A 59 3.54 16.37 4.87
C ARG A 59 2.54 17.29 5.54
N THR A 60 3.01 18.31 6.26
CA THR A 60 2.13 19.32 6.88
C THR A 60 1.26 19.97 5.82
N ARG A 61 -0.05 19.95 6.03
CA ARG A 61 -1.05 20.49 5.11
C ARG A 61 -1.52 21.87 5.57
N GLU A 62 -1.98 21.93 6.81
CA GLU A 62 -2.60 23.13 7.36
C GLU A 62 -2.31 23.18 8.87
N THR A 63 -1.93 24.37 9.32
CA THR A 63 -1.73 24.70 10.73
C THR A 63 -2.71 25.81 11.08
N ARG A 64 -3.55 25.58 12.09
CA ARG A 64 -4.44 26.61 12.65
C ARG A 64 -4.09 26.87 14.09
N VAL A 65 -4.08 28.13 14.50
CA VAL A 65 -3.88 28.52 15.90
C VAL A 65 -5.20 29.09 16.40
N LEU A 66 -5.66 28.57 17.54
CA LEU A 66 -6.85 29.01 18.24
C LEU A 66 -6.42 29.62 19.58
N ASP A 67 -6.88 30.84 19.83
CA ASP A 67 -6.58 31.55 21.07
C ASP A 67 -7.81 31.56 21.97
N PHE A 68 -7.60 31.14 23.21
CA PHE A 68 -8.61 31.10 24.25
C PHE A 68 -8.21 32.00 25.42
N HIS A 69 -9.21 32.59 26.06
CA HIS A 69 -9.10 33.21 27.37
C HIS A 69 -9.51 32.20 28.44
N ALA A 70 -8.63 31.97 29.41
CA ALA A 70 -8.95 31.15 30.58
C ALA A 70 -9.68 31.99 31.64
N VAL A 71 -10.86 31.54 32.04
CA VAL A 71 -11.69 32.16 33.08
C VAL A 71 -11.88 31.14 34.21
N SER A 72 -11.65 31.57 35.47
CA SER A 72 -11.93 30.73 36.64
C SER A 72 -13.44 30.53 36.78
N GLY A 73 -13.88 29.28 36.67
CA GLY A 73 -15.28 28.86 36.76
C GLY A 73 -15.60 28.15 38.07
N GLY A 74 -14.96 28.54 39.18
CA GLY A 74 -15.01 27.79 40.43
C GLY A 74 -13.93 26.71 40.42
N ASP A 75 -14.33 25.44 40.44
CA ASP A 75 -13.40 24.30 40.48
C ASP A 75 -12.80 23.92 39.10
N LEU A 76 -13.27 24.56 38.03
CA LEU A 76 -12.84 24.27 36.65
C LEU A 76 -12.47 25.55 35.91
N ILE A 77 -11.39 25.46 35.12
CA ILE A 77 -10.97 26.54 34.23
C ILE A 77 -11.75 26.42 32.92
N LEU A 78 -12.55 27.43 32.63
CA LEU A 78 -13.35 27.49 31.41
C LEU A 78 -12.58 28.29 30.35
N LEU A 79 -12.50 27.74 29.15
CA LEU A 79 -11.86 28.39 28.01
C LEU A 79 -12.92 29.09 27.16
N GLN A 80 -12.87 30.41 27.12
CA GLN A 80 -13.71 31.24 26.26
C GLN A 80 -12.93 31.67 25.03
N ARG A 81 -13.60 31.74 23.87
CA ARG A 81 -12.97 32.18 22.63
C ARG A 81 -12.51 33.64 22.77
N LEU A 82 -11.27 33.92 22.41
CA LEU A 82 -10.76 35.28 22.40
C LEU A 82 -11.46 36.09 21.30
N GLY A 83 -12.21 37.13 21.69
CA GLY A 83 -12.74 38.14 20.78
C GLY A 83 -11.62 39.08 20.31
N SER A 84 -11.82 39.81 19.20
CA SER A 84 -10.72 40.57 18.57
C SER A 84 -10.27 41.82 19.33
N ASP A 85 -10.84 42.15 20.50
CA ASP A 85 -10.72 43.50 21.06
C ASP A 85 -10.44 43.57 22.58
N SER A 86 -9.83 42.53 23.14
CA SER A 86 -9.48 42.52 24.58
C SER A 86 -8.02 42.16 24.80
N GLN A 87 -7.30 43.06 25.49
CA GLN A 87 -6.01 42.72 26.12
C GLN A 87 -6.28 41.74 27.25
N VAL A 88 -6.03 40.47 26.99
CA VAL A 88 -6.30 39.38 27.92
C VAL A 88 -4.98 38.87 28.48
N ARG A 89 -4.88 38.80 29.82
CA ARG A 89 -3.67 38.34 30.54
C ARG A 89 -3.53 36.82 30.55
N ASN A 90 -4.64 36.09 30.57
CA ASN A 90 -4.67 34.63 30.72
C ASN A 90 -4.97 33.95 29.39
N THR A 91 -3.96 33.81 28.54
CA THR A 91 -4.12 33.26 27.20
C THR A 91 -3.69 31.80 27.11
N VAL A 92 -4.48 31.02 26.38
CA VAL A 92 -4.17 29.64 26.00
C VAL A 92 -4.17 29.56 24.48
N HIS A 93 -3.01 29.24 23.92
CA HIS A 93 -2.79 29.07 22.49
C HIS A 93 -2.83 27.58 22.17
N VAL A 94 -3.78 27.18 21.32
CA VAL A 94 -3.95 25.80 20.86
C VAL A 94 -3.61 25.76 19.38
N GLN A 95 -2.50 25.10 19.05
CA GLN A 95 -2.09 24.85 17.68
C GLN A 95 -2.59 23.49 17.22
N LEU A 96 -3.41 23.52 16.16
CA LEU A 96 -3.96 22.38 15.47
C LEU A 96 -3.15 22.16 14.19
N GLU A 97 -2.59 20.97 14.02
CA GLU A 97 -1.84 20.61 12.81
C GLU A 97 -2.51 19.43 12.10
N THR A 98 -2.73 19.58 10.80
CA THR A 98 -3.11 18.47 9.92
C THR A 98 -1.97 18.13 8.98
N VAL A 99 -1.82 16.83 8.74
CA VAL A 99 -0.77 16.28 7.91
C VAL A 99 -1.39 15.37 6.86
N ASN A 100 -1.00 15.54 5.61
CA ASN A 100 -1.29 14.57 4.57
C ASN A 100 -0.29 13.41 4.68
N ALA A 101 -0.80 12.20 4.83
CA ALA A 101 -0.01 10.98 4.86
C ALA A 101 -0.11 10.24 3.51
N GLY A 102 1.03 9.73 3.04
CA GLY A 102 1.14 8.99 1.78
C GLY A 102 1.85 9.74 0.65
N TRP A 103 2.22 8.97 -0.37
CA TRP A 103 2.92 9.42 -1.55
C TRP A 103 2.56 8.55 -2.76
N PRO A 104 2.53 9.10 -3.99
CA PRO A 104 2.67 10.52 -4.38
C PRO A 104 1.48 11.43 -4.01
N LEU A 105 0.28 10.87 -3.89
CA LEU A 105 -0.91 11.57 -3.43
C LEU A 105 -1.16 11.23 -1.96
N GLY A 106 -1.67 12.19 -1.18
CA GLY A 106 -2.07 11.94 0.21
C GLY A 106 -3.26 10.99 0.23
N THR A 107 -3.06 9.77 0.75
CA THR A 107 -4.11 8.74 0.88
C THR A 107 -4.88 8.88 2.19
N ALA A 108 -4.30 9.57 3.17
CA ALA A 108 -4.94 9.83 4.45
C ALA A 108 -4.64 11.25 4.95
N ILE A 109 -5.54 11.77 5.76
CA ILE A 109 -5.33 13.01 6.53
C ILE A 109 -5.18 12.59 7.99
N VAL A 110 -4.04 12.95 8.58
CA VAL A 110 -3.73 12.71 9.98
C VAL A 110 -3.97 14.00 10.74
N TYR A 111 -4.88 13.94 11.70
CA TYR A 111 -5.08 14.98 12.69
C TYR A 111 -4.11 14.70 13.83
N LYS A 112 -3.09 15.54 14.00
CA LYS A 112 -2.14 15.40 15.11
C LYS A 112 -2.83 15.80 16.41
N ALA A 113 -2.34 15.25 17.53
CA ALA A 113 -2.74 15.74 18.84
C ALA A 113 -2.45 17.26 18.93
N PRO A 114 -3.39 18.06 19.45
CA PRO A 114 -3.22 19.49 19.52
C PRO A 114 -2.00 19.83 20.37
N SER A 115 -1.27 20.87 19.97
CA SER A 115 -0.17 21.38 20.78
C SER A 115 -0.65 22.62 21.53
N ILE A 116 -0.40 22.68 22.82
CA ILE A 116 -0.88 23.76 23.69
C ILE A 116 0.29 24.54 24.29
N ALA A 117 0.12 25.86 24.34
CA ALA A 117 0.98 26.79 25.06
C ALA A 117 0.07 27.71 25.87
N TRP A 118 0.49 28.11 27.07
CA TRP A 118 -0.30 29.04 27.87
C TRP A 118 0.57 29.98 28.68
N SER A 119 -0.05 31.08 29.08
CA SER A 119 0.46 32.06 30.03
C SER A 119 -0.70 32.49 30.92
N LEU A 120 -0.70 32.03 32.17
CA LEU A 120 -1.82 32.16 33.11
C LEU A 120 -1.39 32.84 34.42
N PRO A 121 -0.86 34.08 34.38
CA PRO A 121 -0.28 34.74 35.55
C PRO A 121 -1.24 34.86 36.74
N ASP A 122 -2.55 34.90 36.50
CA ASP A 122 -3.54 35.08 37.58
C ASP A 122 -3.95 33.75 38.27
N PHE A 123 -3.41 32.60 37.83
CA PHE A 123 -3.80 31.25 38.27
C PHE A 123 -2.72 30.54 39.13
N GLU A 124 -1.89 31.29 39.85
CA GLU A 124 -0.73 30.79 40.61
C GLU A 124 -1.05 29.66 41.59
N TYR A 125 -2.26 29.64 42.16
CA TYR A 125 -2.67 28.62 43.13
C TYR A 125 -3.37 27.40 42.52
N GLU A 126 -3.75 27.47 41.25
CA GLU A 126 -4.54 26.42 40.58
C GLU A 126 -3.68 25.57 39.63
N ILE A 127 -2.66 26.16 38.97
CA ILE A 127 -1.83 25.48 37.98
C ILE A 127 -0.34 25.79 38.18
N GLU A 128 0.45 24.72 38.29
CA GLU A 128 1.90 24.77 38.03
C GLU A 128 2.23 23.87 36.81
N PRO A 129 2.92 24.38 35.78
CA PRO A 129 3.53 25.72 35.66
C PRO A 129 2.58 26.81 35.12
N LEU A 130 2.79 28.06 35.59
CA LEU A 130 2.09 29.28 35.15
C LEU A 130 2.25 29.59 33.65
N SER A 131 3.35 29.16 33.04
CA SER A 131 3.56 29.27 31.59
C SER A 131 4.16 27.98 31.04
N GLN A 132 3.69 27.58 29.86
CA GLN A 132 4.16 26.38 29.18
C GLN A 132 4.43 26.72 27.72
N LYS A 133 5.61 26.31 27.25
CA LYS A 133 5.94 26.36 25.83
C LYS A 133 5.05 25.41 25.06
N LEU A 134 4.90 25.67 23.76
CA LEU A 134 4.12 24.84 22.86
C LEU A 134 4.57 23.37 22.96
N THR A 135 3.69 22.54 23.49
CA THR A 135 3.94 21.13 23.78
C THR A 135 2.73 20.31 23.34
N VAL A 136 2.98 19.08 22.89
CA VAL A 136 1.89 18.18 22.48
C VAL A 136 1.03 17.87 23.70
N MET A 137 -0.27 18.09 23.58
CA MET A 137 -1.21 17.89 24.67
C MET A 137 -1.23 16.42 25.11
N ASN A 138 -1.04 16.19 26.41
CA ASN A 138 -1.18 14.89 27.05
C ASN A 138 -2.38 14.93 28.02
N SER A 139 -3.00 13.78 28.30
CA SER A 139 -4.13 13.66 29.23
C SER A 139 -3.82 14.15 30.65
N ASP A 140 -2.55 14.11 31.03
CA ASP A 140 -2.08 14.47 32.38
C ASP A 140 -1.87 15.98 32.55
N MET A 141 -2.00 16.77 31.47
CA MET A 141 -1.86 18.23 31.55
C MET A 141 -3.11 18.84 32.18
N ALA A 142 -2.94 19.80 33.10
CA ALA A 142 -4.03 20.41 33.87
C ALA A 142 -5.16 20.98 32.99
N LEU A 143 -4.83 21.56 31.83
CA LEU A 143 -5.80 22.16 30.90
C LEU A 143 -6.34 21.19 29.83
N ALA A 144 -5.91 19.93 29.79
CA ALA A 144 -6.26 19.02 28.70
C ALA A 144 -7.78 18.78 28.60
N SER A 145 -8.46 18.61 29.74
CA SER A 145 -9.92 18.40 29.79
C SER A 145 -10.69 19.65 29.32
N SER A 146 -10.28 20.83 29.77
CA SER A 146 -10.87 22.11 29.37
C SER A 146 -10.67 22.40 27.89
N VAL A 147 -9.47 22.13 27.35
CA VAL A 147 -9.17 22.26 25.92
C VAL A 147 -10.01 21.30 25.10
N ASN A 148 -10.08 20.02 25.48
CA ASN A 148 -10.90 19.04 24.78
C ASN A 148 -12.38 19.42 24.76
N THR A 149 -12.90 19.90 25.89
CA THR A 149 -14.30 20.35 25.99
C THR A 149 -14.55 21.57 25.10
N ALA A 150 -13.62 22.53 25.07
CA ALA A 150 -13.72 23.71 24.22
C ALA A 150 -13.64 23.37 22.72
N LEU A 151 -12.77 22.41 22.34
CA LEU A 151 -12.67 21.92 20.97
C LEU A 151 -13.91 21.11 20.56
N ALA A 152 -14.46 20.27 21.44
CA ALA A 152 -15.64 19.45 21.17
C ALA A 152 -16.91 20.28 20.97
N ASN A 153 -17.06 21.37 21.74
CA ASN A 153 -18.19 22.28 21.65
C ASN A 153 -18.06 23.31 20.53
N TRP A 154 -17.03 23.22 19.69
CA TRP A 154 -16.82 24.15 18.60
C TRP A 154 -17.83 23.91 17.45
N ASN A 155 -18.22 24.96 16.73
CA ASN A 155 -19.24 24.84 15.67
C ASN A 155 -18.67 24.30 14.35
N ASP A 156 -17.35 24.42 14.14
CA ASP A 156 -16.65 23.90 12.95
C ASP A 156 -16.33 22.40 13.13
N PRO A 157 -16.95 21.50 12.34
CA PRO A 157 -16.71 20.06 12.46
C PRO A 157 -15.25 19.65 12.22
N PHE A 158 -14.45 20.50 11.54
CA PHE A 158 -13.02 20.27 11.39
C PHE A 158 -12.28 20.37 12.73
N ILE A 159 -12.64 21.34 13.58
CA ILE A 159 -11.99 21.58 14.88
C ILE A 159 -12.41 20.52 15.90
N ASN A 160 -13.68 20.09 15.87
CA ASN A 160 -14.19 19.11 16.82
C ASN A 160 -13.45 17.77 16.75
N ARG A 161 -12.92 17.39 15.58
CA ARG A 161 -12.12 16.16 15.39
C ARG A 161 -10.82 16.15 16.20
N PHE A 162 -10.31 17.31 16.62
CA PHE A 162 -9.11 17.38 17.45
C PHE A 162 -9.39 17.10 18.93
N ALA A 163 -10.64 17.16 19.38
CA ALA A 163 -11.02 16.81 20.74
C ALA A 163 -10.84 15.31 21.03
N ASP A 164 -10.95 14.47 20.00
CA ASP A 164 -10.70 13.01 20.08
C ASP A 164 -9.20 12.67 20.11
N GLY A 165 -8.32 13.66 20.04
CA GLY A 165 -6.87 13.49 19.99
C GLY A 165 -6.36 13.13 18.58
N ARG A 166 -5.43 12.18 18.48
CA ARG A 166 -4.85 11.77 17.19
C ARG A 166 -5.84 10.88 16.44
N SER A 167 -6.35 11.37 15.31
CA SER A 167 -7.23 10.60 14.42
C SER A 167 -6.67 10.54 12.99
N ILE A 168 -7.01 9.47 12.27
CA ILE A 168 -6.55 9.23 10.90
C ILE A 168 -7.79 9.01 10.03
N ASP A 169 -8.01 9.89 9.06
CA ASP A 169 -9.07 9.76 8.09
C ASP A 169 -8.49 9.24 6.77
N VAL A 170 -8.74 7.97 6.47
CA VAL A 170 -8.20 7.30 5.28
C VAL A 170 -9.20 7.40 4.13
N SER A 171 -8.77 8.01 3.02
CA SER A 171 -9.53 8.01 1.79
C SER A 171 -9.37 6.68 1.06
N TYR A 172 -10.18 5.68 1.40
CA TYR A 172 -10.11 4.32 0.82
C TYR A 172 -10.15 4.31 -0.71
N LEU A 173 -10.91 5.22 -1.33
CA LEU A 173 -10.95 5.34 -2.80
C LEU A 173 -9.59 5.73 -3.37
N ILE A 174 -8.95 6.76 -2.81
CA ILE A 174 -7.62 7.22 -3.25
C ILE A 174 -6.60 6.11 -2.98
N PHE A 175 -6.68 5.45 -1.82
CA PHE A 175 -5.81 4.32 -1.49
C PHE A 175 -5.91 3.18 -2.52
N LEU A 176 -7.13 2.79 -2.91
CA LEU A 176 -7.36 1.74 -3.93
C LEU A 176 -6.83 2.15 -5.31
N ILE A 177 -7.07 3.39 -5.73
CA ILE A 177 -6.56 3.92 -7.00
C ILE A 177 -5.03 3.89 -7.00
N MET A 178 -4.40 4.38 -5.94
CA MET A 178 -2.95 4.42 -5.80
C MET A 178 -2.35 3.01 -5.77
N THR A 179 -2.96 2.08 -5.02
CA THR A 179 -2.55 0.68 -5.00
C THR A 179 -2.65 0.04 -6.39
N GLY A 180 -3.74 0.30 -7.12
CA GLY A 180 -3.94 -0.19 -8.49
C GLY A 180 -2.89 0.34 -9.47
N ILE A 181 -2.56 1.64 -9.40
CA ILE A 181 -1.51 2.24 -10.23
C ILE A 181 -0.15 1.60 -9.89
N THR A 182 0.20 1.50 -8.61
CA THR A 182 1.46 0.89 -8.15
C THR A 182 1.55 -0.57 -8.57
N TRP A 183 0.46 -1.33 -8.49
CA TRP A 183 0.41 -2.71 -8.95
C TRP A 183 0.70 -2.85 -10.44
N ILE A 184 0.05 -2.04 -11.29
CA ILE A 184 0.28 -2.05 -12.74
C ILE A 184 1.74 -1.69 -13.06
N LEU A 185 2.30 -0.67 -12.40
CA LEU A 185 3.69 -0.27 -12.61
C LEU A 185 4.67 -1.39 -12.22
N LEU A 186 4.49 -2.00 -11.04
CA LEU A 186 5.31 -3.14 -10.60
C LEU A 186 5.19 -4.32 -11.56
N TRP A 187 3.99 -4.61 -12.05
CA TRP A 187 3.77 -5.65 -13.02
C TRP A 187 4.50 -5.38 -14.34
N ILE A 188 4.39 -4.17 -14.90
CA ILE A 188 5.11 -3.77 -16.12
C ILE A 188 6.62 -3.90 -15.93
N ILE A 189 7.16 -3.45 -14.80
CA ILE A 189 8.60 -3.54 -14.49
C ILE A 189 9.04 -5.01 -14.32
N SER A 190 8.16 -5.91 -13.88
CA SER A 190 8.46 -7.34 -13.75
C SER A 190 8.51 -8.09 -15.08
N LEU A 191 7.81 -7.62 -16.12
CA LEU A 191 7.77 -8.27 -17.43
C LEU A 191 9.15 -8.49 -18.08
N PRO A 192 10.07 -7.50 -18.15
CA PRO A 192 11.40 -7.73 -18.70
C PRO A 192 12.22 -8.75 -17.89
N ILE A 193 12.03 -8.78 -16.56
CA ILE A 193 12.71 -9.74 -15.68
C ILE A 193 12.19 -11.15 -15.97
N LEU A 194 10.87 -11.33 -16.08
CA LEU A 194 10.27 -12.60 -16.46
C LEU A 194 10.73 -13.05 -17.86
N ALA A 195 10.74 -12.13 -18.83
CA ALA A 195 11.22 -12.40 -20.19
C ALA A 195 12.67 -12.87 -20.20
N ALA A 196 13.56 -12.22 -19.43
CA ALA A 196 14.96 -12.62 -19.31
C ALA A 196 15.10 -14.04 -18.70
N ILE A 197 14.31 -14.37 -17.67
CA ILE A 197 14.29 -15.72 -17.09
C ILE A 197 13.82 -16.75 -18.11
N GLY A 198 12.77 -16.43 -18.89
CA GLY A 198 12.26 -17.31 -19.95
C GLY A 198 13.30 -17.60 -21.04
N VAL A 199 13.94 -16.54 -21.55
CA VAL A 199 15.02 -16.68 -22.55
C VAL A 199 16.18 -17.49 -21.99
N GLY A 200 16.56 -17.28 -20.72
CA GLY A 200 17.63 -18.04 -20.07
C GLY A 200 17.36 -19.55 -20.04
N GLU A 201 16.12 -19.96 -19.75
CA GLU A 201 15.74 -21.37 -19.73
C GLU A 201 15.73 -22.00 -21.12
N ASP A 202 15.25 -21.28 -22.13
CA ASP A 202 15.21 -21.78 -23.50
C ASP A 202 16.62 -21.89 -24.08
N VAL A 203 17.52 -20.94 -23.78
CA VAL A 203 18.94 -21.03 -24.11
C VAL A 203 19.59 -22.22 -23.40
N ALA A 204 19.34 -22.42 -22.10
CA ALA A 204 19.89 -23.55 -21.35
C ALA A 204 19.43 -24.90 -21.93
N LYS A 205 18.13 -25.02 -22.26
CA LYS A 205 17.58 -26.21 -22.94
C LYS A 205 18.18 -26.38 -24.34
N GLY A 206 18.33 -25.31 -25.11
CA GLY A 206 18.96 -25.35 -26.44
C GLY A 206 20.41 -25.82 -26.37
N VAL A 207 21.20 -25.32 -25.42
CA VAL A 207 22.60 -25.74 -25.23
C VAL A 207 22.68 -27.22 -24.85
N THR A 208 21.82 -27.71 -23.95
CA THR A 208 21.80 -29.14 -23.59
C THR A 208 21.36 -30.02 -24.76
N GLN A 209 20.38 -29.59 -25.57
CA GLN A 209 19.98 -30.30 -26.79
C GLN A 209 21.08 -30.32 -27.86
N ILE A 210 21.78 -29.20 -28.08
CA ILE A 210 22.91 -29.12 -29.01
C ILE A 210 24.05 -30.04 -28.54
N LYS A 211 24.37 -30.06 -27.24
CA LYS A 211 25.36 -30.99 -26.68
C LYS A 211 24.95 -32.44 -26.90
N LYS A 212 23.69 -32.80 -26.65
CA LYS A 212 23.16 -34.15 -26.91
C LYS A 212 23.24 -34.51 -28.40
N SER A 213 22.88 -33.59 -29.29
CA SER A 213 22.96 -33.77 -30.75
C SER A 213 24.41 -33.96 -31.23
N ARG A 214 25.35 -33.11 -30.78
CA ARG A 214 26.78 -33.26 -31.10
C ARG A 214 27.36 -34.59 -30.61
N ARG A 215 26.94 -35.08 -29.44
CA ARG A 215 27.34 -36.41 -28.95
C ARG A 215 26.79 -37.53 -29.84
N ARG A 216 25.51 -37.45 -30.21
CA ARG A 216 24.89 -38.40 -31.16
C ARG A 216 25.63 -38.44 -32.51
N GLN A 217 26.02 -37.28 -33.04
CA GLN A 217 26.80 -37.20 -34.29
C GLN A 217 28.19 -37.86 -34.19
N LYS A 218 28.75 -37.97 -32.98
CA LYS A 218 30.04 -38.63 -32.71
C LYS A 218 29.89 -40.10 -32.33
N ASN A 219 28.70 -40.70 -32.48
CA ASN A 219 28.38 -42.03 -31.94
C ASN A 219 28.65 -42.16 -30.43
N GLN A 220 28.43 -41.10 -29.66
CA GLN A 220 28.57 -41.10 -28.21
C GLN A 220 27.20 -41.05 -27.53
N CYS A 221 27.07 -41.70 -26.37
CA CYS A 221 25.86 -41.65 -25.57
C CYS A 221 25.54 -40.19 -25.16
N PRO A 222 24.31 -39.68 -25.41
CA PRO A 222 23.96 -38.29 -25.12
C PRO A 222 24.01 -37.94 -23.63
N ARG A 223 23.83 -38.95 -22.74
CA ARG A 223 23.80 -38.79 -21.29
C ARG A 223 25.20 -38.83 -20.67
N CYS A 224 25.89 -39.98 -20.74
CA CYS A 224 27.20 -40.16 -20.11
C CYS A 224 28.39 -39.82 -21.03
N GLY A 225 28.23 -39.81 -22.35
CA GLY A 225 29.32 -39.56 -23.30
C GLY A 225 30.17 -40.79 -23.68
N TYR A 226 29.77 -41.99 -23.25
CA TYR A 226 30.43 -43.26 -23.64
C TYR A 226 30.41 -43.46 -25.15
N ASP A 227 31.50 -43.99 -25.73
CA ASP A 227 31.63 -44.26 -27.16
C ASP A 227 30.87 -45.53 -27.55
N LEU A 228 30.01 -45.44 -28.56
CA LEU A 228 29.12 -46.51 -29.01
C LEU A 228 29.62 -47.17 -30.31
N GLN A 229 30.83 -46.84 -30.77
CA GLN A 229 31.43 -47.52 -31.91
C GLN A 229 31.52 -49.03 -31.67
N GLY A 230 30.90 -49.81 -32.56
CA GLY A 230 30.89 -51.27 -32.51
C GLY A 230 29.75 -51.89 -31.68
N LEU A 231 28.89 -51.09 -31.02
CA LEU A 231 27.65 -51.60 -30.43
C LEU A 231 26.53 -51.66 -31.48
N GLU A 232 25.73 -52.72 -31.47
CA GLU A 232 24.52 -52.82 -32.29
C GLU A 232 23.48 -51.78 -31.84
N PHE A 233 22.83 -51.13 -32.82
CA PHE A 233 21.97 -49.95 -32.65
C PHE A 233 20.75 -50.09 -31.71
N ALA A 234 20.49 -51.27 -31.13
CA ALA A 234 19.36 -51.55 -30.24
C ALA A 234 19.74 -51.75 -28.75
N ALA A 235 21.03 -51.68 -28.39
CA ALA A 235 21.46 -51.95 -27.03
C ALA A 235 21.35 -50.70 -26.12
N ALA A 236 21.01 -50.90 -24.84
CA ALA A 236 21.14 -49.86 -23.81
C ALA A 236 22.62 -49.48 -23.62
N CYS A 237 22.90 -48.23 -23.27
CA CYS A 237 24.28 -47.82 -23.00
C CYS A 237 24.83 -48.60 -21.78
N PRO A 238 26.01 -49.26 -21.87
CA PRO A 238 26.51 -50.14 -20.81
C PRO A 238 26.85 -49.40 -19.51
N GLU A 239 27.19 -48.11 -19.59
CA GLU A 239 27.55 -47.30 -18.43
C GLU A 239 26.33 -46.72 -17.69
N CYS A 240 25.36 -46.16 -18.42
CA CYS A 240 24.25 -45.42 -17.81
C CYS A 240 22.89 -46.12 -17.94
N GLY A 241 22.81 -47.23 -18.67
CA GLY A 241 21.58 -47.99 -18.89
C GLY A 241 20.51 -47.28 -19.73
N ASP A 242 20.81 -46.09 -20.27
CA ASP A 242 19.86 -45.32 -21.07
C ASP A 242 19.62 -46.00 -22.41
N LEU A 243 18.35 -46.16 -22.79
CA LEU A 243 17.99 -46.71 -24.09
C LEU A 243 18.37 -45.72 -25.20
N LEU A 244 19.14 -46.19 -26.18
CA LEU A 244 19.55 -45.41 -27.34
C LEU A 244 18.38 -45.32 -28.33
N GLN A 245 17.42 -44.43 -28.05
CA GLN A 245 16.35 -44.02 -28.97
C GLN A 245 16.65 -42.67 -29.65
#